data_AF-Q2LCV4-F1
#
_entry.id   AF-Q2LCV4-F1
#
_cell.length_a   1.000
_cell.length_b   1.000
_cell.length_c   1.000
_cell.angle_alpha   90.00
_cell.angle_beta   90.00
_cell.angle_gamma   90.00
#
_symmetry.space_group_name_H-M   'P 1'
#
loop_
_entity.id
_entity.type
_entity.pdbx_description
1 polymer ?
#
loop_
_entity_poly.entity_id
_entity_poly.type
_entity_poly.pdbx_seq_one_letter_code
_entity_poly.pdbx_strand_id
1 'polypeptide(L)'
;GARFNFTKVYPQLRKDLKKSWPDVESGNDTKFWEGEWNKHGTCSEQTLNQMQYFERSHAMWTSFNITKILKNASIVPHPTQTWTYSD
;
A
#
# COMPACT_ATOMS: atom_id res chain seq x y z
N GLY A 1 -14.95 14.09 2.10
CA GLY A 1 -15.14 13.04 3.11
C GLY A 1 -14.56 13.44 4.44
N ALA A 2 -14.66 12.57 5.45
CA ALA A 2 -14.05 12.80 6.76
C ALA A 2 -12.52 12.86 6.64
N ARG A 3 -11.89 13.74 7.42
CA ARG A 3 -10.42 13.80 7.51
C ARG A 3 -9.89 12.51 8.15
N PHE A 4 -8.65 12.18 7.81
CA PHE A 4 -7.95 11.02 8.36
C PHE A 4 -8.01 11.00 9.89
N ASN A 5 -8.36 9.85 10.44
CA ASN A 5 -8.33 9.59 11.86
C ASN A 5 -7.44 8.38 12.14
N PHE A 6 -6.26 8.62 12.74
CA PHE A 6 -5.30 7.57 13.04
C PHE A 6 -5.87 6.43 13.90
N THR A 7 -6.85 6.72 14.76
CA THR A 7 -7.47 5.71 15.62
C THR A 7 -8.30 4.68 14.86
N LYS A 8 -8.75 5.01 13.63
CA LYS A 8 -9.50 4.11 12.74
C LYS A 8 -8.61 3.10 12.02
N VAL A 9 -7.30 3.33 11.97
CA VAL A 9 -6.32 2.34 11.52
C VAL A 9 -5.82 1.62 12.77
N TYR A 10 -6.34 0.43 13.08
CA TYR A 10 -6.01 -0.25 14.34
C TYR A 10 -4.56 -0.78 14.38
N PRO A 11 -3.99 -1.06 15.57
CA PRO A 11 -2.56 -1.35 15.72
C PRO A 11 -2.02 -2.49 14.83
N GLN A 12 -2.79 -3.56 14.61
CA GLN A 12 -2.38 -4.65 13.74
C GLN A 12 -2.33 -4.20 12.27
N LEU A 13 -3.37 -3.53 11.78
CA LEU A 13 -3.37 -2.97 10.43
C LEU A 13 -2.22 -1.97 10.21
N ARG A 14 -1.84 -1.17 11.21
CA ARG A 14 -0.64 -0.31 11.11
C ARG A 14 0.64 -1.11 10.89
N LYS A 15 0.82 -2.23 11.60
CA LYS A 15 2.00 -3.11 11.42
C LYS A 15 2.02 -3.72 10.02
N ASP A 16 0.85 -4.06 9.50
CA ASP A 16 0.71 -4.65 8.17
C ASP A 16 0.96 -3.61 7.08
N LEU A 17 0.40 -2.40 7.22
CA LEU A 17 0.64 -1.26 6.34
C LEU A 17 2.10 -0.81 6.33
N LYS A 18 2.83 -0.88 7.45
CA LYS A 18 4.28 -0.60 7.47
C LYS A 18 5.08 -1.51 6.54
N LYS A 19 4.57 -2.70 6.21
CA LYS A 19 5.21 -3.62 5.26
C LYS A 19 4.67 -3.42 3.85
N SER A 20 3.35 -3.32 3.71
CA SER A 20 2.71 -3.27 2.39
C SER A 20 2.64 -1.88 1.77
N TRP A 21 2.75 -0.83 2.59
CA TRP A 21 2.55 0.55 2.18
C TRP A 21 3.36 1.57 3.03
N PRO A 22 4.71 1.42 3.09
CA PRO A 22 5.57 2.37 3.81
C PRO A 22 5.72 3.70 3.06
N ASP A 23 6.09 4.76 3.78
CA ASP A 23 6.65 5.97 3.18
C ASP A 23 8.12 5.73 2.82
N VAL A 24 8.43 5.79 1.53
CA VAL A 24 9.79 5.56 1.00
C VAL A 24 10.59 6.85 0.78
N GLU A 25 9.98 8.02 0.97
CA GLU A 25 10.66 9.31 0.77
C GLU A 25 11.12 9.91 2.09
N SER A 26 10.21 10.08 3.05
CA SER A 26 10.51 10.76 4.32
C SER A 26 10.54 9.85 5.54
N GLY A 27 10.11 8.59 5.39
CA GLY A 27 9.99 7.60 6.46
C GLY A 27 8.86 7.88 7.45
N ASN A 28 7.93 8.79 7.14
CA ASN A 28 6.77 9.09 7.96
C ASN A 28 5.51 8.43 7.40
N ASP A 29 5.37 7.14 7.68
CA ASP A 29 4.25 6.32 7.20
C ASP A 29 2.88 6.94 7.53
N THR A 30 2.72 7.52 8.72
CA THR A 30 1.42 8.05 9.16
C THR A 30 1.03 9.29 8.38
N LYS A 31 1.99 10.19 8.11
CA LYS A 31 1.75 11.38 7.27
C LYS A 31 1.42 10.98 5.84
N PHE A 32 2.07 9.93 5.34
CA PHE A 32 1.77 9.39 4.02
C PHE A 32 0.36 8.80 3.95
N TRP A 33 -0.02 7.93 4.88
CA TRP A 33 -1.38 7.37 4.94
C TRP A 33 -2.46 8.44 5.11
N GLU A 34 -2.18 9.49 5.90
CA GLU A 34 -3.07 10.64 6.03
C GLU A 34 -3.27 11.33 4.68
N GLY A 35 -2.20 11.58 3.93
CA GLY A 35 -2.24 12.18 2.60
C GLY A 35 -3.08 11.35 1.63
N GLU A 36 -2.82 10.04 1.57
CA GLU A 36 -3.53 9.10 0.70
C GLU A 36 -5.02 9.03 1.03
N TRP A 37 -5.38 8.95 2.32
CA TRP A 37 -6.79 8.98 2.70
C TRP A 37 -7.46 10.31 2.33
N ASN A 38 -6.85 11.43 2.77
CA ASN A 38 -7.44 12.75 2.59
C ASN A 38 -7.63 13.09 1.11
N LYS A 39 -6.68 12.71 0.24
CA LYS A 39 -6.68 13.02 -1.19
C LYS A 39 -7.44 12.00 -2.04
N HIS A 40 -7.32 10.70 -1.74
CA HIS A 40 -7.85 9.62 -2.58
C HIS A 40 -8.91 8.78 -1.87
N GLY A 41 -8.67 8.37 -0.62
CA GLY A 41 -9.60 7.53 0.13
C GLY A 41 -10.99 8.15 0.31
N THR A 42 -11.06 9.46 0.59
CA THR A 42 -12.34 10.16 0.78
C THR A 42 -13.26 10.15 -0.44
N CYS A 43 -12.74 9.95 -1.66
CA CYS A 43 -13.54 9.80 -2.87
C CYS A 43 -14.35 8.48 -2.89
N SER A 44 -13.92 7.48 -2.12
CA SER A 44 -14.58 6.17 -1.98
C SER A 44 -15.35 5.99 -0.67
N GLU A 45 -15.42 7.03 0.18
CA GLU A 45 -15.94 6.91 1.55
C GLU A 45 -17.40 6.44 1.62
N GLN A 46 -18.19 6.67 0.56
CA GLN A 46 -19.57 6.20 0.45
C GLN A 46 -19.69 4.67 0.45
N THR A 47 -18.64 3.95 0.06
CA THR A 47 -18.61 2.48 -0.01
C THR A 47 -17.56 1.86 0.90
N LEU A 48 -16.42 2.53 1.11
CA LEU A 48 -15.32 2.09 1.95
C LEU A 48 -15.01 3.16 2.99
N ASN A 49 -15.35 2.91 4.25
CA ASN A 49 -14.88 3.78 5.32
C ASN A 49 -13.34 3.71 5.44
N GLN A 50 -12.72 4.63 6.18
CA GLN A 50 -11.26 4.71 6.27
C GLN A 50 -10.58 3.39 6.64
N MET A 51 -11.13 2.63 7.60
CA MET A 51 -10.57 1.33 7.99
C MET A 51 -10.63 0.35 6.80
N GLN A 52 -11.79 0.22 6.16
CA GLN A 52 -12.01 -0.67 5.04
C GLN A 52 -11.15 -0.31 3.83
N TYR A 53 -10.91 0.99 3.58
CA TYR A 53 -10.00 1.45 2.54
C TYR A 53 -8.59 0.88 2.73
N PHE A 54 -8.02 1.00 3.93
CA PHE A 54 -6.70 0.47 4.23
C PHE A 54 -6.65 -1.06 4.27
N GLU A 55 -7.68 -1.72 4.81
CA GLU A 55 -7.78 -3.19 4.78
C GLU A 55 -7.83 -3.72 3.35
N ARG A 56 -8.62 -3.07 2.48
CA ARG A 56 -8.73 -3.44 1.07
C ARG A 56 -7.40 -3.28 0.35
N SER A 57 -6.70 -2.17 0.57
CA SER A 57 -5.38 -1.94 -0.01
C SER A 57 -4.35 -2.99 0.45
N HIS A 58 -4.32 -3.33 1.74
CA HIS A 58 -3.45 -4.39 2.25
C HIS A 58 -3.81 -5.77 1.67
N ALA A 59 -5.10 -6.09 1.57
CA ALA A 59 -5.58 -7.34 0.97
C ALA A 59 -5.20 -7.44 -0.52
N MET A 60 -5.23 -6.33 -1.27
CA MET A 60 -4.77 -6.29 -2.66
C MET A 60 -3.27 -6.55 -2.75
N TRP A 61 -2.46 -5.89 -1.92
CA TRP A 61 -1.01 -6.10 -1.89
C TRP A 61 -0.63 -7.57 -1.59
N THR A 62 -1.32 -8.22 -0.64
CA THR A 62 -1.07 -9.63 -0.32
C THR A 62 -1.52 -10.58 -1.42
N SER A 63 -2.66 -10.31 -2.07
CA SER A 63 -3.22 -11.16 -3.12
C SER A 63 -2.39 -11.13 -4.41
N PHE A 64 -1.82 -9.96 -4.74
CA PHE A 64 -1.05 -9.74 -5.96
C PHE A 64 0.43 -9.54 -5.64
N ASN A 65 1.09 -10.58 -5.13
CA ASN A 65 2.51 -10.54 -4.79
C ASN A 65 3.39 -10.50 -6.06
N ILE A 66 3.57 -9.30 -6.62
CA ILE A 66 4.34 -9.03 -7.84
C ILE A 66 5.77 -9.57 -7.71
N THR A 67 6.40 -9.41 -6.55
CA THR A 67 7.75 -9.94 -6.31
C THR A 67 7.82 -11.45 -6.52
N LYS A 68 6.82 -12.21 -6.03
CA LYS A 68 6.74 -13.66 -6.24
C LYS A 68 6.47 -14.01 -7.71
N ILE A 69 5.58 -13.26 -8.36
CA ILE A 69 5.24 -13.46 -9.78
C ILE A 69 6.49 -13.29 -10.64
N LEU A 70 7.21 -12.18 -10.49
CA LEU A 70 8.45 -11.90 -11.23
C LEU A 70 9.55 -12.93 -10.90
N LYS A 71 9.72 -13.27 -9.62
CA LYS A 71 10.70 -14.27 -9.21
C LYS A 71 10.44 -15.64 -9.84
N ASN A 72 9.19 -16.06 -9.99
CA ASN A 72 8.83 -17.30 -10.66
C ASN A 72 9.20 -17.30 -12.16
N ALA A 73 9.23 -16.12 -12.78
CA ALA A 73 9.72 -15.92 -14.15
C ALA A 73 11.26 -15.72 -14.20
N SER A 74 11.98 -15.92 -13.10
CA SER A 74 13.42 -15.63 -12.97
C SER A 74 13.78 -14.15 -13.17
N ILE A 75 12.80 -13.24 -13.00
CA ILE A 75 12.98 -11.80 -13.00
C ILE A 75 13.17 -11.35 -11.54
N VAL A 76 14.38 -10.94 -11.19
CA VAL A 76 14.76 -10.57 -9.82
C VAL A 76 15.61 -9.30 -9.83
N PRO A 77 15.48 -8.38 -8.86
CA PRO A 77 16.27 -7.15 -8.87
C PRO A 77 17.78 -7.41 -9.03
N HIS A 78 18.42 -6.69 -9.94
CA HIS A 78 19.85 -6.84 -10.24
C HIS A 78 20.48 -5.46 -10.52
N PRO A 79 21.72 -5.20 -10.09
CA PRO A 79 22.36 -3.89 -10.27
C PRO A 79 22.71 -3.55 -11.72
N THR A 80 22.87 -4.56 -12.59
CA THR A 80 23.35 -4.37 -13.98
C THR A 80 22.57 -5.14 -15.04
N GLN A 81 21.63 -6.02 -14.65
CA GLN A 81 20.84 -6.79 -15.60
C GLN A 81 19.56 -6.03 -15.85
N THR A 82 19.13 -6.02 -17.11
CA THR A 82 17.91 -5.37 -17.56
C THR A 82 16.91 -6.42 -18.05
N TRP A 83 15.63 -6.05 -17.98
CA TRP A 83 14.51 -6.80 -18.55
C TRP A 83 13.79 -5.89 -19.55
N THR A 84 13.08 -6.49 -20.49
CA THR A 84 12.24 -5.76 -21.44
C THR A 84 10.84 -5.55 -20.87
N TYR A 85 10.06 -4.64 -21.46
CA TYR A 85 8.66 -4.45 -21.07
C TYR A 85 7.78 -5.67 -21.38
N SER A 86 8.18 -6.49 -22.34
CA SER A 86 7.45 -7.70 -22.74
C SER A 86 7.84 -8.95 -21.96
N ASP A 87 8.88 -8.90 -21.13
CA ASP A 87 9.27 -9.98 -20.21
C ASP A 87 8.23 -10.13 -19.09
#